data_AF-A0A971CIW8-F1
#
_entry.id   AF-A0A971CIW8-F1
#
_cell.length_a   1.000
_cell.length_b   1.000
_cell.length_c   1.000
_cell.angle_alpha   90.00
_cell.angle_beta   90.00
_cell.angle_gamma   90.00
#
_symmetry.space_group_name_H-M   'P 1'
#
loop_
_entity.id
_entity.type
_entity.pdbx_description
1 polymer ?
#
loop_
_entity_poly.entity_id
_entity_poly.type
_entity_poly.pdbx_seq_one_letter_code
_entity_poly.pdbx_strand_id
1 'polypeptide(L)'
;MKADFRLRITLAVSLVFFSAFTGYAGVSRALQEEYKRNYENKALFLKIPIYAAKQMVYISGDKIQVEPGSGTPRYKVGDQMRILVIDFGNDEIKLRLSGIASPGTAEIGFRFDAALEENFPNRDTFDRALRSTFTQGVSYTDIEDAKQGFVKDEFDRSLDQIAASASTSRDSVLKTITPHIPAYQDAQRELDNLRNRVQDLTSQLTRSQSENRKLETESKHQQSEISRLKSANADLMQRIESSASQVSKLGQELKEAKGSAQGYQKELATIQRSLNLKVDTSRDLSSQIADLGQAMRNMQKENQGLEKQIASLRTDLDAQKTTNARLVSENDELKAGNKKMQSMISVLTSKEDSLQKQYFSLRTEKEKLDEFARQIKSLRTEIVEDKSEGGIRTGKTNLYLGNVPLGSLSWSIPDSIRRNESKVAEARFSSESIDRVKLTPEERDILRSLGEGLKIRVSLASGSDAVNISPGDDEPAKEIAERENAGWRWSFASDGLQDAGLILTAAVINKDSNEVPVFQLDHAVAASNIPRLIRGYLQPVPLIAGVLLGLVLFAIAGLFRRPKAKSPRGRPPVGAPPSSYTGTKQL
;
A
#
# COMPACT_ATOMS: atom_id res chain seq x y z
N MET A 1 -93.39 16.43 43.34
CA MET A 1 -92.17 16.88 42.64
C MET A 1 -91.10 15.84 42.92
N LYS A 2 -90.76 14.85 42.07
CA LYS A 2 -90.68 14.71 40.60
C LYS A 2 -89.77 15.75 39.94
N ALA A 3 -88.45 15.50 40.03
CA ALA A 3 -87.44 15.67 38.97
C ALA A 3 -86.08 15.23 39.57
N ASP A 4 -85.09 14.97 38.73
CA ASP A 4 -83.67 14.77 39.09
C ASP A 4 -83.15 13.38 39.46
N PHE A 5 -83.80 12.31 38.98
CA PHE A 5 -83.20 10.97 38.94
C PHE A 5 -82.86 10.47 37.51
N ARG A 6 -83.07 11.29 36.47
CA ARG A 6 -82.81 10.93 35.06
C ARG A 6 -81.61 11.64 34.41
N LEU A 7 -80.83 12.43 35.17
CA LEU A 7 -79.69 13.18 34.61
C LEU A 7 -78.31 12.57 34.90
N ARG A 8 -78.23 11.48 35.70
CA ARG A 8 -76.93 10.86 36.08
C ARG A 8 -76.60 9.57 35.32
N ILE A 9 -77.54 9.00 34.55
CA ILE A 9 -77.30 7.78 33.76
C ILE A 9 -76.95 8.09 32.31
N THR A 10 -77.30 9.28 31.80
CA THR A 10 -76.87 9.74 30.46
C THR A 10 -75.42 10.27 30.44
N LEU A 11 -74.87 10.67 31.59
CA LEU A 11 -73.47 11.14 31.67
C LEU A 11 -72.45 9.99 31.75
N ALA A 12 -72.87 8.79 32.16
CA ALA A 12 -71.99 7.62 32.28
C ALA A 12 -71.87 6.81 30.98
N VAL A 13 -72.81 6.96 30.03
CA VAL A 13 -72.71 6.35 28.69
C VAL A 13 -71.90 7.22 27.71
N SER A 14 -71.70 8.52 28.02
CA SER A 14 -70.82 9.39 27.24
C SER A 14 -69.34 9.32 27.64
N LEU A 15 -69.00 8.63 28.75
CA LEU A 15 -67.63 8.56 29.27
C LEU A 15 -66.92 7.22 29.00
N VAL A 16 -67.56 6.31 28.26
CA VAL A 16 -66.94 5.08 27.72
C VAL A 16 -66.68 5.17 26.21
N PHE A 17 -67.04 6.29 25.56
CA PHE A 17 -66.71 6.58 24.16
C PHE A 17 -65.49 7.49 23.96
N PHE A 18 -64.74 7.78 25.03
CA PHE A 18 -63.59 8.70 25.02
C PHE A 18 -62.21 7.99 25.13
N SER A 19 -62.10 6.76 24.64
CA SER A 19 -60.83 6.01 24.56
C SER A 19 -60.57 5.39 23.18
N ALA A 20 -61.10 5.98 22.10
CA ALA A 20 -60.77 5.55 20.73
C ALA A 20 -60.76 6.68 19.69
N PHE A 21 -60.54 7.94 20.08
CA PHE A 21 -60.16 8.98 19.11
C PHE A 21 -58.63 8.94 18.92
N THR A 22 -58.14 7.92 18.22
CA THR A 22 -56.94 8.11 17.41
C THR A 22 -57.35 9.10 16.32
N GLY A 23 -56.95 10.36 16.49
CA GLY A 23 -57.12 11.36 15.44
C GLY A 23 -56.62 10.78 14.12
N TYR A 24 -57.40 10.98 13.05
CA TYR A 24 -56.99 10.70 11.69
C TYR A 24 -55.69 11.50 11.42
N ALA A 25 -54.53 10.90 11.70
CA ALA A 25 -53.28 11.30 11.09
C ALA A 25 -53.50 11.04 9.61
N GLY A 26 -53.34 12.07 8.78
CA GLY A 26 -53.96 12.10 7.47
C GLY A 26 -53.55 10.98 6.52
N VAL A 27 -52.62 10.07 6.87
CA VAL A 27 -52.26 8.83 6.15
C VAL A 27 -53.16 7.65 6.51
N SER A 28 -53.56 6.81 5.54
CA SER A 28 -54.36 5.60 5.80
C SER A 28 -53.74 4.65 6.83
N ARG A 29 -54.58 4.04 7.68
CA ARG A 29 -54.14 3.09 8.73
C ARG A 29 -53.36 1.90 8.18
N ALA A 30 -53.75 1.39 7.01
CA ALA A 30 -53.06 0.30 6.34
C ALA A 30 -51.60 0.66 6.03
N LEU A 31 -51.34 1.88 5.57
CA LEU A 31 -50.00 2.36 5.26
C LEU A 31 -49.17 2.60 6.53
N GLN A 32 -49.78 3.15 7.59
CA GLN A 32 -49.11 3.29 8.88
C GLN A 32 -48.67 1.93 9.45
N GLU A 33 -49.54 0.92 9.37
CA GLU A 33 -49.23 -0.45 9.79
C GLU A 33 -48.17 -1.12 8.90
N GLU A 34 -48.13 -0.81 7.61
CA GLU A 34 -47.07 -1.24 6.68
C GLU A 34 -45.69 -0.71 7.11
N TYR A 35 -45.56 0.60 7.34
CA TYR A 35 -44.30 1.21 7.78
C TYR A 35 -43.87 0.73 9.17
N LYS A 36 -44.80 0.61 10.12
CA LYS A 36 -44.50 0.04 11.44
C LYS A 36 -43.95 -1.39 11.32
N ARG A 37 -44.60 -2.26 10.55
CA ARG A 37 -44.11 -3.63 10.31
C ARG A 37 -42.75 -3.66 9.62
N ASN A 38 -42.52 -2.73 8.70
CA ASN A 38 -41.31 -2.71 7.89
C ASN A 38 -40.11 -2.12 8.60
N TYR A 39 -40.29 -1.31 9.63
CA TYR A 39 -39.21 -0.52 10.23
C TYR A 39 -39.17 -0.54 11.76
N GLU A 40 -40.31 -0.68 12.45
CA GLU A 40 -40.34 -0.74 13.92
C GLU A 40 -39.60 -1.98 14.43
N ASN A 41 -38.80 -1.79 15.48
CA ASN A 41 -37.86 -2.75 16.06
C ASN A 41 -36.77 -3.29 15.11
N LYS A 42 -36.61 -2.73 13.91
CA LYS A 42 -35.51 -3.08 13.01
C LYS A 42 -34.27 -2.25 13.30
N ALA A 43 -33.11 -2.88 13.12
CA ALA A 43 -31.81 -2.22 13.18
C ALA A 43 -31.42 -1.73 11.78
N LEU A 44 -30.99 -0.47 11.69
CA LEU A 44 -30.53 0.20 10.47
C LEU A 44 -29.23 0.96 10.79
N PHE A 45 -28.43 1.29 9.79
CA PHE A 45 -27.28 2.18 10.00
C PHE A 45 -27.60 3.59 9.54
N LEU A 46 -27.06 4.59 10.25
CA LEU A 46 -27.21 5.99 9.89
C LEU A 46 -26.35 6.35 8.68
N LYS A 47 -26.95 7.03 7.70
CA LYS A 47 -26.23 7.71 6.61
C LYS A 47 -25.94 9.18 6.90
N ILE A 48 -26.62 9.74 7.88
CA ILE A 48 -26.44 11.12 8.32
C ILE A 48 -26.11 11.14 9.82
N PRO A 49 -25.21 12.02 10.27
CA PRO A 49 -24.94 12.17 11.69
C PRO A 49 -26.12 12.82 12.41
N ILE A 50 -26.36 12.39 13.65
CA ILE A 50 -27.37 12.98 14.53
C ILE A 50 -26.68 13.84 15.59
N TYR A 51 -26.97 15.14 15.60
CA TYR A 51 -26.31 16.08 16.52
C TYR A 51 -27.11 16.39 17.78
N ALA A 52 -28.43 16.24 17.73
CA ALA A 52 -29.33 16.61 18.82
C ALA A 52 -30.25 15.44 19.23
N ALA A 53 -30.96 15.60 20.35
CA ALA A 53 -31.98 14.63 20.76
C ALA A 53 -33.15 14.55 19.76
N LYS A 54 -33.37 15.62 19.00
CA LYS A 54 -34.33 15.70 17.90
C LYS A 54 -33.66 16.39 16.72
N GLN A 55 -33.78 15.82 15.53
CA GLN A 55 -33.27 16.41 14.29
C GLN A 55 -34.28 16.28 13.17
N MET A 56 -34.41 17.32 12.35
CA MET A 56 -35.40 17.37 11.29
C MET A 56 -34.78 17.13 9.90
N VAL A 57 -35.52 16.42 9.07
CA VAL A 57 -35.29 16.28 7.64
C VAL A 57 -36.48 16.92 6.93
N TYR A 58 -36.23 18.06 6.29
CA TYR A 58 -37.23 18.81 5.56
C TYR A 58 -37.38 18.24 4.15
N ILE A 59 -38.62 17.96 3.76
CA ILE A 59 -39.01 17.43 2.46
C ILE A 59 -39.89 18.49 1.79
N SER A 60 -39.43 19.03 0.67
CA SER A 60 -40.18 20.01 -0.12
C SER A 60 -40.12 19.66 -1.61
N GLY A 61 -41.23 19.18 -2.16
CA GLY A 61 -41.26 18.56 -3.49
C GLY A 61 -40.26 17.40 -3.60
N ASP A 62 -39.29 17.50 -4.52
CA ASP A 62 -38.21 16.52 -4.70
C ASP A 62 -36.94 16.81 -3.88
N LYS A 63 -36.91 17.92 -3.12
CA LYS A 63 -35.72 18.32 -2.36
C LYS A 63 -35.79 17.76 -0.94
N ILE A 64 -34.70 17.12 -0.51
CA ILE A 64 -34.50 16.62 0.85
C ILE A 64 -33.38 17.46 1.47
N GLN A 65 -33.68 18.17 2.55
CA GLN A 65 -32.72 18.97 3.30
C GLN A 65 -32.64 18.47 4.74
N VAL A 66 -31.45 18.05 5.15
CA VAL A 66 -31.19 17.67 6.54
C VAL A 66 -30.84 18.94 7.32
N GLU A 67 -31.44 19.10 8.49
CA GLU A 67 -31.11 20.20 9.39
C GLU A 67 -29.61 20.18 9.72
N PRO A 68 -28.89 21.31 9.50
CA PRO A 68 -27.47 21.39 9.76
C PRO A 68 -27.23 21.34 11.28
N GLY A 69 -26.47 20.34 11.72
CA GLY A 69 -26.06 20.25 13.11
C GLY A 69 -24.72 20.95 13.38
N SER A 70 -24.52 21.41 14.61
CA SER A 70 -23.27 22.01 15.06
C SER A 70 -22.69 21.24 16.25
N GLY A 71 -21.38 21.01 16.27
CA GLY A 71 -20.67 20.36 17.36
C GLY A 71 -20.45 18.85 17.16
N THR A 72 -20.14 18.13 18.24
CA THR A 72 -19.88 16.69 18.19
C THR A 72 -21.18 15.91 18.00
N PRO A 73 -21.30 15.05 16.97
CA PRO A 73 -22.50 14.27 16.75
C PRO A 73 -22.71 13.26 17.88
N ARG A 74 -23.96 13.13 18.32
CA ARG A 74 -24.39 12.13 19.29
C ARG A 74 -24.39 10.72 18.71
N TYR A 75 -24.71 10.61 17.42
CA TYR A 75 -24.59 9.38 16.63
C TYR A 75 -23.92 9.71 15.30
N LYS A 76 -22.91 8.92 14.92
CA LYS A 76 -22.10 9.11 13.72
C LYS A 76 -22.70 8.37 12.52
N VAL A 77 -22.26 8.76 11.31
CA VAL A 77 -22.53 7.99 10.10
C VAL A 77 -21.94 6.58 10.27
N GLY A 78 -22.75 5.56 10.02
CA GLY A 78 -22.41 4.15 10.22
C GLY A 78 -22.73 3.61 11.61
N ASP A 79 -23.25 4.42 12.54
CA ASP A 79 -23.74 3.88 13.82
C ASP A 79 -25.03 3.08 13.62
N GLN A 80 -25.13 1.95 14.31
CA GLN A 80 -26.29 1.07 14.25
C GLN A 80 -27.39 1.54 15.20
N MET A 81 -28.57 1.81 14.66
CA MET A 81 -29.73 2.34 15.36
C MET A 81 -30.92 1.39 15.23
N ARG A 82 -31.64 1.16 16.32
CA ARG A 82 -32.94 0.48 16.31
C ARG A 82 -34.05 1.51 16.28
N ILE A 83 -34.99 1.40 15.34
CA ILE A 83 -36.21 2.21 15.37
C ILE A 83 -37.12 1.62 16.44
N LEU A 84 -37.43 2.39 17.47
CA LEU A 84 -38.30 2.00 18.57
C LEU A 84 -39.78 2.25 18.25
N VAL A 85 -40.08 3.41 17.66
CA VAL A 85 -41.45 3.87 17.41
C VAL A 85 -41.49 4.71 16.14
N ILE A 86 -42.58 4.59 15.37
CA ILE A 86 -42.90 5.44 14.22
C ILE A 86 -44.25 6.10 14.46
N ASP A 87 -44.23 7.43 14.54
CA ASP A 87 -45.40 8.26 14.81
C ASP A 87 -45.72 9.13 13.58
N PHE A 88 -46.95 9.03 13.07
CA PHE A 88 -47.45 9.84 11.96
C PHE A 88 -48.21 11.04 12.51
N GLY A 89 -47.70 12.24 12.25
CA GLY A 89 -48.30 13.52 12.62
C GLY A 89 -49.20 14.08 11.51
N ASN A 90 -49.45 15.40 11.58
CA ASN A 90 -50.24 16.09 10.55
C ASN A 90 -49.38 16.43 9.32
N ASP A 91 -48.19 16.99 9.53
CA ASP A 91 -47.23 17.40 8.49
C ASP A 91 -45.85 16.75 8.68
N GLU A 92 -45.73 15.75 9.56
CA GLU A 92 -44.45 15.13 9.88
C GLU A 92 -44.57 13.64 10.21
N ILE A 93 -43.52 12.88 9.95
CA ILE A 93 -43.36 11.48 10.38
C ILE A 93 -42.14 11.39 11.28
N LYS A 94 -42.32 10.91 12.52
CA LYS A 94 -41.26 10.84 13.54
C LYS A 94 -40.80 9.42 13.75
N LEU A 95 -39.49 9.21 13.74
CA LEU A 95 -38.85 7.95 14.06
C LEU A 95 -38.05 8.13 15.33
N ARG A 96 -38.43 7.39 16.37
CA ARG A 96 -37.67 7.33 17.62
C ARG A 96 -36.64 6.23 17.52
N LEU A 97 -35.39 6.56 17.72
CA LEU A 97 -34.23 5.70 17.53
C LEU A 97 -33.54 5.44 18.86
N SER A 98 -32.94 4.26 18.98
CA SER A 98 -32.02 3.93 20.08
C SER A 98 -30.73 3.35 19.51
N GLY A 99 -29.60 3.87 19.97
CA GLY A 99 -28.30 3.32 19.59
C GLY A 99 -28.11 1.93 20.17
N ILE A 100 -27.65 0.99 19.35
CA ILE A 100 -27.38 -0.39 19.79
C ILE A 100 -26.04 -0.45 20.55
N ALA A 101 -25.01 0.19 20.01
CA ALA A 101 -23.69 0.26 20.63
C ALA A 101 -23.51 1.50 21.54
N SER A 102 -24.31 2.55 21.33
CA SER A 102 -24.18 3.83 22.02
C SER A 102 -25.43 4.15 22.84
N PRO A 103 -25.33 4.31 24.18
CA PRO A 103 -26.48 4.51 25.04
C PRO A 103 -27.17 5.85 24.75
N GLY A 104 -28.49 5.80 24.55
CA GLY A 104 -29.33 6.98 24.36
C GLY A 104 -30.48 6.74 23.38
N THR A 105 -31.36 7.73 23.30
CA THR A 105 -32.41 7.83 22.30
C THR A 105 -32.32 9.15 21.55
N ALA A 106 -32.70 9.13 20.27
CA ALA A 106 -32.83 10.30 19.42
C ALA A 106 -34.10 10.20 18.57
N GLU A 107 -34.64 11.33 18.13
CA GLU A 107 -35.79 11.41 17.25
C GLU A 107 -35.35 12.03 15.91
N ILE A 108 -35.66 11.37 14.81
CA ILE A 108 -35.58 11.97 13.47
C ILE A 108 -37.00 12.25 12.99
N GLY A 109 -37.31 13.51 12.74
CA GLY A 109 -38.58 13.94 12.17
C GLY A 109 -38.43 14.25 10.69
N PHE A 110 -39.24 13.62 9.84
CA PHE A 110 -39.37 13.97 8.43
C PHE A 110 -40.54 14.92 8.27
N ARG A 111 -40.27 16.18 7.97
CA ARG A 111 -41.28 17.25 7.88
C ARG A 111 -41.59 17.58 6.44
N PHE A 112 -42.86 17.63 6.09
CA PHE A 112 -43.36 17.94 4.76
C PHE A 112 -43.80 19.40 4.66
N ASP A 113 -43.81 19.94 3.44
CA ASP A 113 -44.31 21.26 3.11
C ASP A 113 -45.85 21.35 3.04
N ALA A 114 -46.52 20.19 2.98
CA ALA A 114 -47.97 20.05 3.02
C ALA A 114 -48.40 19.00 4.07
N ALA A 115 -49.68 19.07 4.47
CA ALA A 115 -50.25 18.07 5.36
C ALA A 115 -50.25 16.68 4.69
N LEU A 116 -50.08 15.64 5.51
CA LEU A 116 -50.16 14.26 5.08
C LEU A 116 -51.60 13.93 4.69
N GLU A 117 -51.80 13.38 3.49
CA GLU A 117 -53.10 12.97 2.96
C GLU A 117 -53.26 11.45 2.94
N GLU A 118 -54.51 10.95 2.78
CA GLU A 118 -54.86 9.54 3.04
C GLU A 118 -54.11 8.57 2.13
N ASN A 119 -53.90 9.02 0.90
CA ASN A 119 -53.19 8.30 -0.15
C ASN A 119 -51.67 8.53 -0.10
N PHE A 120 -51.21 9.41 0.78
CA PHE A 120 -49.82 9.83 0.96
C PHE A 120 -49.08 10.05 -0.37
N PRO A 121 -49.45 11.07 -1.17
CA PRO A 121 -48.90 11.28 -2.51
C PRO A 121 -47.36 11.47 -2.49
N ASN A 122 -46.81 11.93 -1.36
CA ASN A 122 -45.36 12.10 -1.16
C ASN A 122 -44.64 10.82 -0.70
N ARG A 123 -45.28 9.64 -0.79
CA ARG A 123 -44.72 8.35 -0.36
C ARG A 123 -43.34 8.08 -0.96
N ASP A 124 -43.20 8.23 -2.28
CA ASP A 124 -41.93 7.95 -2.96
C ASP A 124 -40.80 8.90 -2.53
N THR A 125 -41.14 10.16 -2.24
CA THR A 125 -40.19 11.15 -1.71
C THR A 125 -39.81 10.82 -0.27
N PHE A 126 -40.77 10.41 0.56
CA PHE A 126 -40.48 9.94 1.91
C PHE A 126 -39.60 8.68 1.91
N ASP A 127 -39.87 7.71 1.05
CA ASP A 127 -39.05 6.51 0.92
C ASP A 127 -37.63 6.83 0.46
N ARG A 128 -37.46 7.80 -0.45
CA ARG A 128 -36.14 8.34 -0.82
C ARG A 128 -35.46 9.02 0.35
N ALA A 129 -36.17 9.85 1.12
CA ALA A 129 -35.64 10.49 2.31
C ALA A 129 -35.20 9.45 3.35
N LEU A 130 -36.02 8.44 3.60
CA LEU A 130 -35.72 7.35 4.53
C LEU A 130 -34.49 6.54 4.09
N ARG A 131 -34.34 6.26 2.78
CA ARG A 131 -33.13 5.63 2.20
C ARG A 131 -31.90 6.54 2.17
N SER A 132 -32.09 7.85 2.23
CA SER A 132 -31.00 8.83 2.36
C SER A 132 -30.53 8.99 3.81
N THR A 133 -31.41 8.72 4.77
CA THR A 133 -31.13 8.78 6.21
C THR A 133 -30.61 7.44 6.76
N PHE A 134 -31.08 6.31 6.23
CA PHE A 134 -30.76 4.98 6.72
C PHE A 134 -30.32 4.01 5.62
N THR A 135 -29.46 3.04 5.95
CA THR A 135 -29.25 1.83 5.15
C THR A 135 -30.07 0.67 5.73
N GLN A 136 -30.70 -0.12 4.85
CA GLN A 136 -31.43 -1.34 5.22
C GLN A 136 -30.54 -2.59 5.28
N GLY A 137 -29.27 -2.48 4.88
CA GLY A 137 -28.35 -3.60 4.66
C GLY A 137 -27.08 -3.57 5.53
N VAL A 138 -26.51 -4.77 5.74
CA VAL A 138 -25.29 -5.06 6.51
C VAL A 138 -24.02 -5.00 5.64
N SER A 139 -24.11 -4.48 4.41
CA SER A 139 -22.95 -4.48 3.52
C SER A 139 -21.98 -3.38 3.95
N TYR A 140 -20.74 -3.78 4.27
CA TYR A 140 -19.64 -2.87 4.56
C TYR A 140 -19.40 -1.86 3.42
N THR A 141 -19.71 -2.24 2.17
CA THR A 141 -19.61 -1.34 1.01
C THR A 141 -20.59 -0.17 1.10
N ASP A 142 -21.84 -0.41 1.47
CA ASP A 142 -22.87 0.64 1.52
C ASP A 142 -22.60 1.65 2.64
N ILE A 143 -21.94 1.19 3.72
CA ILE A 143 -21.51 2.02 4.84
C ILE A 143 -20.30 2.88 4.41
N GLU A 144 -19.32 2.30 3.74
CA GLU A 144 -18.17 3.05 3.23
C GLU A 144 -18.56 4.05 2.13
N ASP A 145 -19.44 3.67 1.21
CA ASP A 145 -19.98 4.57 0.17
C ASP A 145 -20.74 5.74 0.80
N ALA A 146 -21.51 5.49 1.87
CA ALA A 146 -22.22 6.55 2.61
C ALA A 146 -21.25 7.49 3.34
N LYS A 147 -20.19 6.96 3.97
CA LYS A 147 -19.15 7.79 4.61
C LYS A 147 -18.40 8.62 3.57
N GLN A 148 -18.00 8.02 2.46
CA GLN A 148 -17.32 8.71 1.37
C GLN A 148 -18.20 9.80 0.76
N GLY A 149 -19.47 9.50 0.49
CA GLY A 149 -20.45 10.47 0.01
C GLY A 149 -20.61 11.65 0.96
N PHE A 150 -20.78 11.40 2.27
CA PHE A 150 -20.89 12.45 3.27
C PHE A 150 -19.64 13.34 3.35
N VAL A 151 -18.45 12.74 3.38
CA VAL A 151 -17.18 13.49 3.43
C VAL A 151 -17.01 14.35 2.17
N LYS A 152 -17.38 13.82 1.00
CA LYS A 152 -17.36 14.56 -0.26
C LYS A 152 -18.33 15.74 -0.24
N ASP A 153 -19.57 15.52 0.19
CA ASP A 153 -20.58 16.57 0.28
C ASP A 153 -20.20 17.66 1.28
N GLU A 154 -19.63 17.30 2.44
CA GLU A 154 -19.11 18.26 3.42
C GLU A 154 -17.91 19.03 2.91
N PHE A 155 -17.00 18.37 2.19
CA PHE A 155 -15.89 19.04 1.53
C PHE A 155 -16.37 20.02 0.47
N ASP A 156 -17.32 19.63 -0.37
CA ASP A 156 -17.92 20.49 -1.39
C ASP A 156 -18.63 21.70 -0.77
N ARG A 157 -19.40 21.49 0.31
CA ARG A 157 -20.01 22.59 1.08
C ARG A 157 -18.96 23.52 1.67
N SER A 158 -17.88 22.96 2.21
CA SER A 158 -16.77 23.75 2.78
C SER A 158 -16.09 24.59 1.71
N LEU A 159 -15.86 24.03 0.52
CA LEU A 159 -15.32 24.77 -0.63
C LEU A 159 -16.25 25.91 -1.05
N ASP A 160 -17.56 25.66 -1.14
CA ASP A 160 -18.54 26.68 -1.51
C ASP A 160 -18.66 27.78 -0.43
N GLN A 161 -18.55 27.43 0.86
CA GLN A 161 -18.51 28.38 1.97
C GLN A 161 -17.23 29.22 1.98
N ILE A 162 -16.06 28.62 1.73
CA ILE A 162 -14.79 29.33 1.63
C ILE A 162 -14.81 30.24 0.40
N ALA A 163 -15.32 29.78 -0.72
CA ALA A 163 -15.49 30.58 -1.94
C ALA A 163 -16.41 31.79 -1.68
N ALA A 164 -17.55 31.57 -1.02
CA ALA A 164 -18.50 32.64 -0.67
C ALA A 164 -17.91 33.65 0.33
N SER A 165 -17.22 33.19 1.38
CA SER A 165 -16.62 34.06 2.40
C SER A 165 -15.39 34.82 1.90
N ALA A 166 -14.58 34.21 1.04
CA ALA A 166 -13.42 34.85 0.43
C ALA A 166 -13.75 35.62 -0.87
N SER A 167 -15.04 35.69 -1.27
CA SER A 167 -15.49 36.34 -2.52
C SER A 167 -14.70 35.89 -3.76
N THR A 168 -14.36 34.61 -3.83
CA THR A 168 -13.53 34.04 -4.89
C THR A 168 -14.22 32.85 -5.54
N SER A 169 -13.67 32.39 -6.67
CA SER A 169 -14.20 31.21 -7.36
C SER A 169 -13.77 29.92 -6.68
N ARG A 170 -14.65 28.91 -6.70
CA ARG A 170 -14.38 27.55 -6.22
C ARG A 170 -13.07 26.99 -6.79
N ASP A 171 -12.81 27.19 -8.07
CA ASP A 171 -11.59 26.75 -8.75
C ASP A 171 -10.32 27.42 -8.18
N SER A 172 -10.42 28.67 -7.74
CA SER A 172 -9.30 29.37 -7.09
C SER A 172 -9.02 28.80 -5.70
N VAL A 173 -10.06 28.51 -4.91
CA VAL A 173 -9.93 27.84 -3.60
C VAL A 173 -9.32 26.45 -3.77
N LEU A 174 -9.82 25.66 -4.73
CA LEU A 174 -9.29 24.35 -5.06
C LEU A 174 -7.81 24.45 -5.43
N LYS A 175 -7.43 25.33 -6.37
CA LYS A 175 -6.04 25.49 -6.78
C LYS A 175 -5.10 25.86 -5.62
N THR A 176 -5.59 26.56 -4.60
CA THR A 176 -4.82 26.91 -3.41
C THR A 176 -4.74 25.76 -2.40
N ILE A 177 -5.81 25.00 -2.18
CA ILE A 177 -5.86 23.93 -1.17
C ILE A 177 -5.27 22.62 -1.70
N THR A 178 -5.48 22.32 -2.98
CA THR A 178 -5.09 21.07 -3.64
C THR A 178 -3.59 20.72 -3.45
N PRO A 179 -2.62 21.64 -3.56
CA PRO A 179 -1.21 21.36 -3.28
C PRO A 179 -0.89 20.97 -1.83
N HIS A 180 -1.77 21.25 -0.87
CA HIS A 180 -1.59 20.93 0.54
C HIS A 180 -2.20 19.59 0.97
N ILE A 181 -2.87 18.88 0.05
CA ILE A 181 -3.43 17.55 0.30
C ILE A 181 -2.34 16.50 0.00
N PRO A 182 -1.88 15.71 0.99
CA PRO A 182 -0.81 14.72 0.78
C PRO A 182 -1.09 13.74 -0.35
N ALA A 183 -2.32 13.21 -0.43
CA ALA A 183 -2.73 12.30 -1.50
C ALA A 183 -2.64 12.92 -2.90
N TYR A 184 -2.85 14.24 -3.03
CA TYR A 184 -2.69 14.94 -4.31
C TYR A 184 -1.22 15.12 -4.69
N GLN A 185 -0.34 15.39 -3.71
CA GLN A 185 1.10 15.46 -3.94
C GLN A 185 1.66 14.11 -4.41
N ASP A 186 1.21 13.02 -3.80
CA ASP A 186 1.61 11.67 -4.21
C ASP A 186 1.10 11.34 -5.61
N ALA A 187 -0.15 11.67 -5.93
CA ALA A 187 -0.68 11.53 -7.29
C ALA A 187 0.10 12.37 -8.32
N GLN A 188 0.54 13.58 -7.97
CA GLN A 188 1.41 14.38 -8.85
C GLN A 188 2.77 13.74 -9.08
N ARG A 189 3.42 13.22 -8.02
CA ARG A 189 4.70 12.51 -8.14
C ARG A 189 4.56 11.27 -9.02
N GLU A 190 3.47 10.52 -8.86
CA GLU A 190 3.18 9.39 -9.73
C GLU A 190 2.99 9.82 -11.18
N LEU A 191 2.27 10.92 -11.43
CA LEU A 191 2.03 11.45 -12.77
C LEU A 191 3.34 11.88 -13.44
N ASP A 192 4.24 12.53 -12.71
CA ASP A 192 5.58 12.89 -13.19
C ASP A 192 6.44 11.65 -13.47
N ASN A 193 6.41 10.66 -12.59
CA ASN A 193 7.10 9.38 -12.79
C ASN A 193 6.58 8.63 -14.03
N LEU A 194 5.26 8.58 -14.22
CA LEU A 194 4.63 7.99 -15.39
C LEU A 194 5.02 8.75 -16.66
N ARG A 195 5.01 10.08 -16.62
CA ARG A 195 5.41 10.93 -17.74
C ARG A 195 6.86 10.68 -18.16
N ASN A 196 7.77 10.61 -17.20
CA ASN A 196 9.17 10.28 -17.45
C ASN A 196 9.32 8.89 -18.07
N ARG A 197 8.57 7.90 -17.56
CA ARG A 197 8.59 6.54 -18.09
C ARG A 197 8.04 6.45 -19.51
N VAL A 198 6.97 7.21 -19.83
CA VAL A 198 6.44 7.32 -21.19
C VAL A 198 7.47 7.95 -22.13
N GLN A 199 8.18 8.98 -21.69
CA GLN A 199 9.22 9.63 -22.49
C GLN A 199 10.42 8.68 -22.75
N ASP A 200 10.85 7.91 -21.75
CA ASP A 200 11.91 6.92 -21.90
C ASP A 200 11.50 5.80 -22.87
N LEU A 201 10.30 5.21 -22.68
CA LEU A 201 9.77 4.20 -23.59
C LEU A 201 9.63 4.70 -25.03
N THR A 202 9.22 5.96 -25.22
CA THR A 202 9.16 6.59 -26.55
C THR A 202 10.55 6.71 -27.18
N SER A 203 11.56 7.04 -26.38
CA SER A 203 12.95 7.13 -26.82
C SER A 203 13.51 5.75 -27.20
N GLN A 204 13.22 4.72 -26.41
CA GLN A 204 13.58 3.33 -26.71
C GLN A 204 12.91 2.85 -28.00
N LEU A 205 11.60 3.11 -28.17
CA LEU A 205 10.87 2.75 -29.38
C LEU A 205 11.48 3.39 -30.63
N THR A 206 11.86 4.66 -30.55
CA THR A 206 12.51 5.38 -31.65
C THR A 206 13.87 4.75 -32.00
N ARG A 207 14.66 4.37 -31.00
CA ARG A 207 15.95 3.68 -31.20
C ARG A 207 15.75 2.32 -31.86
N SER A 208 14.84 1.49 -31.36
CA SER A 208 14.55 0.17 -31.94
C SER A 208 14.01 0.27 -33.37
N GLN A 209 13.17 1.26 -33.68
CA GLN A 209 12.72 1.51 -35.04
C GLN A 209 13.89 1.88 -35.97
N SER A 210 14.84 2.68 -35.48
CA SER A 210 16.04 3.03 -36.26
C SER A 210 16.96 1.83 -36.51
N GLU A 211 17.11 0.95 -35.52
CA GLU A 211 17.88 -0.30 -35.65
C GLU A 211 17.20 -1.27 -36.62
N ASN A 212 15.88 -1.43 -36.54
CA ASN A 212 15.14 -2.25 -37.50
C ASN A 212 15.31 -1.76 -38.94
N ARG A 213 15.27 -0.43 -39.18
CA ARG A 213 15.54 0.12 -40.52
C ARG A 213 16.95 -0.22 -41.00
N LYS A 214 17.96 -0.14 -40.12
CA LYS A 214 19.35 -0.50 -40.46
C LYS A 214 19.46 -1.98 -40.81
N LEU A 215 18.90 -2.86 -39.99
CA LEU A 215 18.90 -4.31 -40.23
C LEU A 215 18.17 -4.66 -41.54
N GLU A 216 17.05 -3.98 -41.84
CA GLU A 216 16.34 -4.18 -43.10
C GLU A 216 17.18 -3.75 -44.31
N THR A 217 17.91 -2.64 -44.21
CA THR A 217 18.84 -2.22 -45.28
C THR A 217 20.02 -3.18 -45.45
N GLU A 218 20.57 -3.71 -44.37
CA GLU A 218 21.66 -4.68 -44.39
C GLU A 218 21.20 -6.01 -45.00
N SER A 219 20.00 -6.48 -44.64
CA SER A 219 19.39 -7.68 -45.23
C SER A 219 19.18 -7.53 -46.75
N LYS A 220 18.68 -6.38 -47.22
CA LYS A 220 18.56 -6.09 -48.66
C LYS A 220 19.92 -6.08 -49.36
N HIS A 221 20.93 -5.52 -48.70
CA HIS A 221 22.30 -5.50 -49.22
C HIS A 221 22.85 -6.93 -49.38
N GLN A 222 22.78 -7.75 -48.34
CA GLN A 222 23.20 -9.15 -48.35
C GLN A 222 22.46 -9.96 -49.42
N GLN A 223 21.16 -9.76 -49.57
CA GLN A 223 20.37 -10.44 -50.61
C GLN A 223 20.84 -10.07 -52.02
N SER A 224 21.22 -8.81 -52.24
CA SER A 224 21.79 -8.36 -53.52
C SER A 224 23.17 -8.97 -53.78
N GLU A 225 23.97 -9.14 -52.73
CA GLU A 225 25.30 -9.75 -52.81
C GLU A 225 25.22 -11.24 -53.11
N ILE A 226 24.32 -11.97 -52.45
CA ILE A 226 24.02 -13.38 -52.76
C ILE A 226 23.63 -13.54 -54.23
N SER A 227 22.79 -12.64 -54.75
CA SER A 227 22.36 -12.67 -56.16
C SER A 227 23.53 -12.44 -57.12
N ARG A 228 24.43 -11.50 -56.79
CA ARG A 228 25.66 -11.25 -57.56
C ARG A 228 26.62 -12.43 -57.53
N LEU A 229 26.86 -13.01 -56.36
CA LEU A 229 27.74 -14.18 -56.20
C LEU A 229 27.19 -15.39 -56.96
N LYS A 230 25.87 -15.62 -56.91
CA LYS A 230 25.22 -16.69 -57.66
C LYS A 230 25.40 -16.52 -59.17
N SER A 231 25.27 -15.30 -59.68
CA SER A 231 25.52 -15.00 -61.10
C SER A 231 26.99 -15.19 -61.47
N ALA A 232 27.92 -14.75 -60.63
CA ALA A 232 29.35 -14.93 -60.88
C ALA A 232 29.75 -16.42 -60.89
N ASN A 233 29.18 -17.22 -60.00
CA ASN A 233 29.40 -18.67 -59.98
C ASN A 233 28.88 -19.34 -61.25
N ALA A 234 27.72 -18.92 -61.76
CA ALA A 234 27.17 -19.44 -63.01
C ALA A 234 28.10 -19.13 -64.21
N ASP A 235 28.62 -17.90 -64.31
CA ASP A 235 29.57 -17.51 -65.36
C ASP A 235 30.87 -18.32 -65.27
N LEU A 236 31.41 -18.50 -64.06
CA LEU A 236 32.59 -19.33 -63.83
C LEU A 236 32.38 -20.80 -64.23
N MET A 237 31.23 -21.39 -63.87
CA MET A 237 30.90 -22.75 -64.32
C MET A 237 30.83 -22.85 -65.85
N GLN A 238 30.24 -21.87 -66.51
CA GLN A 238 30.18 -21.83 -67.98
C GLN A 238 31.58 -21.72 -68.60
N ARG A 239 32.48 -20.92 -68.01
CA ARG A 239 33.88 -20.82 -68.44
C ARG A 239 34.65 -22.13 -68.25
N ILE A 240 34.43 -22.82 -67.13
CA ILE A 240 35.02 -24.14 -66.87
C ILE A 240 34.58 -25.14 -67.93
N GLU A 241 33.28 -25.22 -68.23
CA GLU A 241 32.72 -26.12 -69.25
C GLU A 241 33.31 -25.82 -70.64
N SER A 242 33.35 -24.53 -71.03
CA SER A 242 33.97 -24.09 -72.28
C SER A 242 35.45 -24.47 -72.36
N SER A 243 36.20 -24.27 -71.27
CA SER A 243 37.62 -24.59 -71.23
C SER A 243 37.87 -26.11 -71.29
N ALA A 244 37.05 -26.90 -70.60
CA ALA A 244 37.09 -28.36 -70.68
C ALA A 244 36.84 -28.86 -72.12
N SER A 245 35.89 -28.26 -72.83
CA SER A 245 35.63 -28.58 -74.24
C SER A 245 36.83 -28.25 -75.15
N GLN A 246 37.49 -27.11 -74.92
CA GLN A 246 38.70 -26.71 -75.66
C GLN A 246 39.86 -27.66 -75.39
N VAL A 247 40.08 -28.05 -74.13
CA VAL A 247 41.11 -29.03 -73.76
C VAL A 247 40.86 -30.37 -74.44
N SER A 248 39.61 -30.83 -74.48
CA SER A 248 39.24 -32.06 -75.19
C SER A 248 39.55 -31.97 -76.68
N LYS A 249 39.17 -30.86 -77.33
CA LYS A 249 39.44 -30.61 -78.75
C LYS A 249 40.93 -30.56 -79.06
N LEU A 250 41.72 -29.82 -78.28
CA LEU A 250 43.17 -29.75 -78.42
C LEU A 250 43.84 -31.11 -78.19
N GLY A 251 43.33 -31.92 -77.25
CA GLY A 251 43.80 -33.29 -77.04
C GLY A 251 43.57 -34.18 -78.26
N GLN A 252 42.44 -34.00 -78.97
CA GLN A 252 42.14 -34.72 -80.20
C GLN A 252 43.04 -34.24 -81.36
N GLU A 253 43.19 -32.93 -81.54
CA GLU A 253 44.10 -32.34 -82.53
C GLU A 253 45.55 -32.80 -82.31
N LEU A 254 46.02 -32.86 -81.05
CA LEU A 254 47.35 -33.37 -80.70
C LEU A 254 47.51 -34.85 -81.09
N LYS A 255 46.48 -35.67 -80.86
CA LYS A 255 46.50 -37.10 -81.21
C LYS A 255 46.55 -37.29 -82.72
N GLU A 256 45.78 -36.51 -83.47
CA GLU A 256 45.79 -36.49 -84.94
C GLU A 256 47.15 -36.03 -85.46
N ALA A 257 47.69 -34.92 -84.95
CA ALA A 257 49.00 -34.40 -85.33
C ALA A 257 50.12 -35.41 -85.05
N LYS A 258 50.08 -36.12 -83.91
CA LYS A 258 51.04 -37.19 -83.60
C LYS A 258 50.90 -38.37 -84.56
N GLY A 259 49.69 -38.72 -84.97
CA GLY A 259 49.43 -39.72 -86.00
C GLY A 259 50.03 -39.32 -87.35
N SER A 260 49.80 -38.08 -87.78
CA SER A 260 50.38 -37.52 -89.00
C SER A 260 51.91 -37.46 -88.94
N ALA A 261 52.49 -37.04 -87.82
CA ALA A 261 53.94 -37.02 -87.62
C ALA A 261 54.58 -38.41 -87.75
N GLN A 262 53.94 -39.46 -87.21
CA GLN A 262 54.38 -40.84 -87.42
C GLN A 262 54.24 -41.28 -88.89
N GLY A 263 53.20 -40.82 -89.59
CA GLY A 263 53.05 -41.01 -91.03
C GLY A 263 54.20 -40.37 -91.81
N TYR A 264 54.49 -39.09 -91.55
CA TYR A 264 55.59 -38.36 -92.15
C TYR A 264 56.95 -38.97 -91.83
N GLN A 265 57.15 -39.55 -90.65
CA GLN A 265 58.40 -40.22 -90.31
C GLN A 265 58.62 -41.50 -91.16
N LYS A 266 57.55 -42.22 -91.49
CA LYS A 266 57.59 -43.36 -92.44
C LYS A 266 57.85 -42.88 -93.87
N GLU A 267 57.24 -41.78 -94.28
CA GLU A 267 57.50 -41.15 -95.58
C GLU A 267 58.93 -40.64 -95.67
N LEU A 268 59.47 -39.99 -94.63
CA LEU A 268 60.87 -39.57 -94.53
C LEU A 268 61.82 -40.74 -94.68
N ALA A 269 61.57 -41.89 -94.04
CA ALA A 269 62.38 -43.09 -94.23
C ALA A 269 62.31 -43.65 -95.67
N THR A 270 61.21 -43.38 -96.38
CA THR A 270 61.02 -43.77 -97.79
C THR A 270 61.71 -42.78 -98.72
N ILE A 271 61.60 -41.49 -98.42
CA ILE A 271 62.19 -40.37 -99.13
C ILE A 271 63.72 -40.38 -98.97
N GLN A 272 64.26 -40.70 -97.79
CA GLN A 272 65.69 -40.86 -97.53
C GLN A 272 66.32 -42.00 -98.36
N ARG A 273 65.55 -43.03 -98.74
CA ARG A 273 65.97 -44.01 -99.77
C ARG A 273 65.93 -43.44 -101.19
N SER A 274 64.98 -42.55 -101.48
CA SER A 274 64.84 -41.91 -102.80
C SER A 274 65.84 -40.78 -103.06
N LEU A 275 66.28 -40.09 -102.00
CA LEU A 275 67.26 -38.99 -102.01
C LEU A 275 68.69 -39.47 -102.29
N ASN A 276 69.03 -40.70 -101.92
CA ASN A 276 70.31 -41.31 -102.33
C ASN A 276 70.47 -41.48 -103.86
N LEU A 277 69.42 -41.17 -104.64
CA LEU A 277 69.36 -41.47 -106.07
C LEU A 277 69.21 -40.26 -107.00
N LYS A 278 68.90 -39.04 -106.55
CA LYS A 278 68.74 -37.93 -107.49
C LYS A 278 69.14 -36.55 -106.96
N VAL A 279 70.27 -36.02 -107.45
CA VAL A 279 70.30 -34.74 -108.18
C VAL A 279 69.71 -33.54 -107.38
N ASP A 280 70.41 -33.14 -106.30
CA ASP A 280 69.83 -32.40 -105.16
C ASP A 280 69.96 -30.87 -105.13
N THR A 281 70.71 -30.18 -106.00
CA THR A 281 71.18 -28.83 -105.59
C THR A 281 70.39 -27.61 -106.05
N SER A 282 69.51 -27.68 -107.06
CA SER A 282 68.85 -26.47 -107.62
C SER A 282 67.35 -26.35 -107.32
N ARG A 283 66.68 -27.43 -106.94
CA ARG A 283 65.26 -27.42 -106.53
C ARG A 283 65.11 -27.21 -105.02
N ASP A 284 66.16 -27.53 -104.28
CA ASP A 284 66.26 -27.51 -102.82
C ASP A 284 66.21 -26.07 -102.26
N LEU A 285 66.96 -25.13 -102.85
CA LEU A 285 66.96 -23.71 -102.44
C LEU A 285 65.58 -23.02 -102.58
N SER A 286 64.82 -23.29 -103.64
CA SER A 286 63.47 -22.72 -103.79
C SER A 286 62.45 -23.36 -102.85
N SER A 287 62.62 -24.65 -102.53
CA SER A 287 61.78 -25.32 -101.52
C SER A 287 62.11 -24.83 -100.10
N GLN A 288 63.40 -24.64 -99.78
CA GLN A 288 63.85 -24.10 -98.50
C GLN A 288 63.35 -22.67 -98.29
N ILE A 289 63.31 -21.83 -99.32
CA ILE A 289 62.73 -20.47 -99.23
C ILE A 289 61.21 -20.54 -99.00
N ALA A 290 60.51 -21.46 -99.67
CA ALA A 290 59.07 -21.65 -99.47
C ALA A 290 58.76 -22.18 -98.06
N ASP A 291 59.55 -23.12 -97.55
CA ASP A 291 59.43 -23.70 -96.22
C ASP A 291 59.80 -22.69 -95.13
N LEU A 292 60.83 -21.87 -95.33
CA LEU A 292 61.13 -20.73 -94.46
C LEU A 292 59.99 -19.71 -94.44
N GLY A 293 59.37 -19.43 -95.58
CA GLY A 293 58.19 -18.56 -95.65
C GLY A 293 56.98 -19.16 -94.93
N GLN A 294 56.77 -20.47 -95.03
CA GLN A 294 55.74 -21.21 -94.30
C GLN A 294 55.99 -21.17 -92.79
N ALA A 295 57.23 -21.46 -92.36
CA ALA A 295 57.66 -21.44 -90.97
C ALA A 295 57.51 -20.04 -90.37
N MET A 296 57.90 -18.99 -91.10
CA MET A 296 57.78 -17.61 -90.65
C MET A 296 56.31 -17.20 -90.45
N ARG A 297 55.41 -17.62 -91.34
CA ARG A 297 53.95 -17.41 -91.19
C ARG A 297 53.36 -18.17 -90.01
N ASN A 298 53.81 -19.40 -89.77
CA ASN A 298 53.37 -20.21 -88.63
C ASN A 298 53.85 -19.60 -87.31
N MET A 299 55.11 -19.21 -87.25
CA MET A 299 55.72 -18.57 -86.08
C MET A 299 55.07 -17.21 -85.79
N GLN A 300 54.69 -16.46 -86.82
CA GLN A 300 53.91 -15.23 -86.67
C GLN A 300 52.50 -15.49 -86.10
N LYS A 301 51.82 -16.56 -86.54
CA LYS A 301 50.54 -16.99 -85.96
C LYS A 301 50.68 -17.44 -84.51
N GLU A 302 51.74 -18.20 -84.18
CA GLU A 302 52.02 -18.60 -82.79
C GLU A 302 52.31 -17.39 -81.90
N ASN A 303 53.09 -16.41 -82.37
CA ASN A 303 53.31 -15.18 -81.62
C ASN A 303 52.01 -14.43 -81.35
N GLN A 304 51.11 -14.31 -82.32
CA GLN A 304 49.79 -13.72 -82.10
C GLN A 304 48.94 -14.54 -81.11
N GLY A 305 49.09 -15.87 -81.09
CA GLY A 305 48.44 -16.75 -80.11
C GLY A 305 48.97 -16.52 -78.69
N LEU A 306 50.29 -16.44 -78.54
CA LEU A 306 50.96 -16.17 -77.27
C LEU A 306 50.64 -14.77 -76.74
N GLU A 307 50.59 -13.75 -77.59
CA GLU A 307 50.17 -12.40 -77.22
C GLU A 307 48.75 -12.39 -76.64
N LYS A 308 47.82 -13.13 -77.25
CA LYS A 308 46.44 -13.27 -76.74
C LYS A 308 46.41 -13.99 -75.38
N GLN A 309 47.21 -15.04 -75.19
CA GLN A 309 47.31 -15.73 -73.90
C GLN A 309 47.90 -14.83 -72.82
N ILE A 310 48.93 -14.04 -73.13
CA ILE A 310 49.51 -13.08 -72.19
C ILE A 310 48.47 -12.03 -71.78
N ALA A 311 47.67 -11.54 -72.74
CA ALA A 311 46.59 -10.59 -72.45
C ALA A 311 45.49 -11.19 -71.56
N SER A 312 45.09 -12.44 -71.79
CA SER A 312 44.10 -13.11 -70.94
C SER A 312 44.63 -13.36 -69.54
N LEU A 313 45.86 -13.87 -69.41
CA LEU A 313 46.51 -14.12 -68.12
C LEU A 313 46.67 -12.84 -67.29
N ARG A 314 46.97 -11.70 -67.92
CA ARG A 314 47.00 -10.41 -67.22
C ARG A 314 45.62 -10.01 -66.69
N THR A 315 44.59 -10.22 -67.49
CA THR A 315 43.21 -9.93 -67.09
C THR A 315 42.78 -10.80 -65.92
N ASP A 316 43.09 -12.10 -65.96
CA ASP A 316 42.80 -13.05 -64.89
C ASP A 316 43.58 -12.72 -63.62
N LEU A 317 44.85 -12.30 -63.75
CA LEU A 317 45.67 -11.87 -62.61
C LEU A 317 45.09 -10.64 -61.91
N ASP A 318 44.59 -9.65 -62.65
CA ASP A 318 43.96 -8.46 -62.08
C ASP A 318 42.60 -8.79 -61.42
N ALA A 319 41.82 -9.69 -62.02
CA ALA A 319 40.59 -10.20 -61.41
C ALA A 319 40.86 -10.96 -60.10
N GLN A 320 41.89 -11.81 -60.08
CA GLN A 320 42.37 -12.53 -58.89
C GLN A 320 42.81 -11.55 -57.80
N LYS A 321 43.60 -10.53 -58.13
CA LYS A 321 44.02 -9.49 -57.17
C LYS A 321 42.83 -8.77 -56.54
N THR A 322 41.84 -8.40 -57.37
CA THR A 322 40.63 -7.72 -56.89
C THR A 322 39.82 -8.60 -55.95
N THR A 323 39.69 -9.89 -56.29
CA THR A 323 39.01 -10.88 -55.45
C THR A 323 39.74 -11.07 -54.12
N ASN A 324 41.07 -11.16 -54.15
CA ASN A 324 41.88 -11.30 -52.94
C ASN A 324 41.75 -10.09 -52.01
N ALA A 325 41.75 -8.87 -52.57
CA ALA A 325 41.53 -7.66 -51.79
C ALA A 325 40.16 -7.65 -51.10
N ARG A 326 39.11 -8.14 -51.78
CA ARG A 326 37.76 -8.27 -51.20
C ARG A 326 37.73 -9.29 -50.07
N LEU A 327 38.32 -10.47 -50.29
CA LEU A 327 38.38 -11.53 -49.27
C LEU A 327 39.16 -11.08 -48.03
N VAL A 328 40.22 -10.29 -48.20
CA VAL A 328 40.96 -9.69 -47.06
C VAL A 328 40.04 -8.75 -46.26
N SER A 329 39.29 -7.87 -46.94
CA SER A 329 38.35 -6.97 -46.28
C SER A 329 37.26 -7.73 -45.50
N GLU A 330 36.67 -8.76 -46.11
CA GLU A 330 35.66 -9.60 -45.48
C GLU A 330 36.23 -10.36 -44.26
N ASN A 331 37.48 -10.83 -44.34
CA ASN A 331 38.15 -11.47 -43.22
C ASN A 331 38.35 -10.51 -42.04
N ASP A 332 38.69 -9.26 -42.31
CA ASP A 332 38.88 -8.24 -41.28
C ASP A 332 37.55 -7.83 -40.62
N GLU A 333 36.48 -7.73 -41.41
CA GLU A 333 35.11 -7.52 -40.91
C GLU A 333 34.65 -8.68 -40.02
N LEU A 334 34.86 -9.92 -40.46
CA LEU A 334 34.55 -11.11 -39.68
C LEU A 334 35.34 -11.14 -38.36
N LYS A 335 36.63 -10.80 -38.38
CA LYS A 335 37.44 -10.68 -37.16
C LYS A 335 36.89 -9.60 -36.22
N ALA A 336 36.47 -8.45 -36.74
CA ALA A 336 35.88 -7.39 -35.94
C ALA A 336 34.55 -7.84 -35.31
N GLY A 337 33.69 -8.51 -36.08
CA GLY A 337 32.45 -9.12 -35.61
C GLY A 337 32.71 -10.15 -34.51
N ASN A 338 33.71 -11.02 -34.68
CA ASN A 338 34.05 -12.04 -33.70
C ASN A 338 34.54 -11.43 -32.37
N LYS A 339 35.36 -10.37 -32.43
CA LYS A 339 35.79 -9.63 -31.23
C LYS A 339 34.60 -9.01 -30.48
N LYS A 340 33.63 -8.46 -31.22
CA LYS A 340 32.40 -7.91 -30.63
C LYS A 340 31.54 -8.99 -29.98
N MET A 341 31.46 -10.17 -30.59
CA MET A 341 30.74 -11.30 -30.01
C MET A 341 31.40 -11.77 -28.71
N GLN A 342 32.73 -11.89 -28.69
CA GLN A 342 33.49 -12.25 -27.49
C GLN A 342 33.31 -11.24 -26.34
N SER A 343 33.28 -9.94 -26.63
CA SER A 343 33.02 -8.93 -25.61
C SER A 343 31.58 -8.98 -25.08
N MET A 344 30.60 -9.30 -25.93
CA MET A 344 29.23 -9.52 -25.48
C MET A 344 29.12 -10.75 -24.57
N ILE A 345 29.80 -11.85 -24.91
CA ILE A 345 29.85 -13.06 -24.07
C ILE A 345 30.44 -12.72 -22.70
N SER A 346 31.56 -12.01 -22.61
CA SER A 346 32.16 -11.67 -21.32
C SER A 346 31.26 -10.81 -20.44
N VAL A 347 30.54 -9.85 -21.05
CA VAL A 347 29.55 -9.03 -20.33
C VAL A 347 28.40 -9.90 -19.82
N LEU A 348 27.86 -10.78 -20.64
CA LEU A 348 26.77 -11.68 -20.24
C LEU A 348 27.20 -12.63 -19.12
N THR A 349 28.39 -13.22 -19.20
CA THR A 349 28.94 -14.07 -18.13
C THR A 349 29.10 -13.29 -16.82
N SER A 350 29.60 -12.05 -16.85
CA SER A 350 29.72 -11.24 -15.64
C SER A 350 28.36 -10.90 -15.00
N LYS A 351 27.32 -10.72 -15.82
CA LYS A 351 25.95 -10.51 -15.35
C LYS A 351 25.38 -11.78 -14.73
N GLU A 352 25.63 -12.94 -15.34
CA GLU A 352 25.25 -14.24 -14.80
C GLU A 352 25.87 -14.49 -13.42
N ASP A 353 27.18 -14.24 -13.27
CA ASP A 353 27.87 -14.35 -11.98
C ASP A 353 27.28 -13.40 -10.93
N SER A 354 26.94 -12.17 -11.32
CA SER A 354 26.32 -11.20 -10.41
C SER A 354 24.92 -11.63 -9.99
N LEU A 355 24.12 -12.17 -10.91
CA LEU A 355 22.78 -12.68 -10.61
C LEU A 355 22.85 -13.92 -9.71
N GLN A 356 23.81 -14.82 -9.95
CA GLN A 356 24.04 -15.99 -9.11
C GLN A 356 24.40 -15.58 -7.68
N LYS A 357 25.28 -14.58 -7.50
CA LYS A 357 25.59 -14.01 -6.18
C LYS A 357 24.35 -13.43 -5.49
N GLN A 358 23.53 -12.67 -6.21
CA GLN A 358 22.28 -12.13 -5.68
C GLN A 358 21.30 -13.24 -5.27
N TYR A 359 21.19 -14.30 -6.06
CA TYR A 359 20.35 -15.44 -5.73
C TYR A 359 20.81 -16.13 -4.43
N PHE A 360 22.12 -16.33 -4.26
CA PHE A 360 22.66 -16.89 -3.02
C PHE A 360 22.39 -15.98 -1.83
N SER A 361 22.58 -14.67 -1.94
CA SER A 361 22.28 -13.74 -0.83
C SER A 361 20.80 -13.76 -0.46
N LEU A 362 19.89 -13.71 -1.44
CA LEU A 362 18.45 -13.78 -1.18
C LEU A 362 18.04 -15.10 -0.54
N ARG A 363 18.64 -16.22 -0.97
CA ARG A 363 18.38 -17.52 -0.37
C ARG A 363 18.80 -17.57 1.09
N THR A 364 19.99 -17.08 1.42
CA THR A 364 20.46 -17.02 2.81
C THR A 364 19.59 -16.09 3.66
N GLU A 365 19.15 -14.95 3.13
CA GLU A 365 18.24 -14.04 3.82
C GLU A 365 16.87 -14.69 4.09
N LYS A 366 16.32 -15.40 3.10
CA LYS A 366 15.09 -16.19 3.27
C LYS A 366 15.23 -17.24 4.37
N GLU A 367 16.34 -18.00 4.37
CA GLU A 367 16.60 -19.02 5.40
C GLU A 367 16.64 -18.40 6.81
N LYS A 368 17.25 -17.22 6.97
CA LYS A 368 17.24 -16.45 8.24
C LYS A 368 15.84 -16.00 8.66
N LEU A 369 15.02 -15.52 7.73
CA LEU A 369 13.64 -15.10 8.01
C LEU A 369 12.75 -16.29 8.38
N ASP A 370 12.91 -17.43 7.71
CA ASP A 370 12.21 -18.67 8.03
C ASP A 370 12.61 -19.18 9.44
N GLU A 371 13.88 -19.08 9.82
CA GLU A 371 14.38 -19.40 11.17
C GLU A 371 13.78 -18.46 12.22
N PHE A 372 13.76 -17.15 11.97
CA PHE A 372 13.14 -16.15 12.83
C PHE A 372 11.64 -16.36 13.02
N ALA A 373 10.90 -16.68 11.95
CA ALA A 373 9.47 -16.96 12.02
C ALA A 373 9.17 -18.22 12.87
N ARG A 374 10.02 -19.25 12.78
CA ARG A 374 9.92 -20.44 13.66
C ARG A 374 10.19 -20.09 15.12
N GLN A 375 11.17 -19.24 15.40
CA GLN A 375 11.47 -18.77 16.76
C GLN A 375 10.26 -18.02 17.36
N ILE A 376 9.66 -17.06 16.64
CA ILE A 376 8.45 -16.36 17.09
C ILE A 376 7.31 -17.33 17.38
N LYS A 377 7.06 -18.29 16.48
CA LYS A 377 5.93 -19.23 16.62
C LYS A 377 6.10 -20.18 17.81
N SER A 378 7.34 -20.51 18.16
CA SER A 378 7.66 -21.49 19.20
C SER A 378 7.86 -20.86 20.58
N LEU A 379 8.26 -19.59 20.64
CA LEU A 379 8.33 -18.87 21.90
C LEU A 379 6.93 -18.44 22.34
N ARG A 380 6.56 -18.83 23.56
CA ARG A 380 5.28 -18.48 24.16
C ARG A 380 5.51 -17.87 25.52
N THR A 381 4.76 -16.82 25.84
CA THR A 381 4.71 -16.25 27.18
C THR A 381 3.35 -16.47 27.82
N GLU A 382 3.37 -16.74 29.12
CA GLU A 382 2.16 -16.90 29.93
C GLU A 382 2.28 -16.05 31.19
N ILE A 383 1.36 -15.10 31.36
CA ILE A 383 1.30 -14.25 32.55
C ILE A 383 0.74 -15.09 33.69
N VAL A 384 1.56 -15.31 34.72
CA VAL A 384 1.24 -16.12 35.89
C VAL A 384 0.64 -15.27 37.00
N GLU A 385 1.17 -14.06 37.18
CA GLU A 385 0.70 -13.11 38.19
C GLU A 385 0.72 -11.69 37.65
N ASP A 386 -0.33 -10.93 37.96
CA ASP A 386 -0.40 -9.48 37.75
C ASP A 386 -1.23 -8.89 38.90
N LYS A 387 -0.57 -8.16 39.79
CA LYS A 387 -1.16 -7.63 41.03
C LYS A 387 -0.72 -6.19 41.21
N SER A 388 -1.64 -5.33 41.62
CA SER A 388 -1.34 -3.96 42.06
C SER A 388 -1.59 -3.87 43.56
N GLU A 389 -0.51 -3.69 44.33
CA GLU A 389 -0.55 -3.55 45.79
C GLU A 389 0.35 -2.39 46.20
N GLY A 390 -0.17 -1.49 47.06
CA GLY A 390 0.62 -0.38 47.59
C GLY A 390 1.04 0.70 46.58
N GLY A 391 0.38 0.79 45.42
CA GLY A 391 0.73 1.74 44.36
C GLY A 391 1.93 1.30 43.50
N ILE A 392 2.25 0.00 43.52
CA ILE A 392 3.20 -0.66 42.64
C ILE A 392 2.48 -1.85 42.00
N ARG A 393 2.58 -1.93 40.67
CA ARG A 393 2.15 -3.09 39.90
C ARG A 393 3.31 -4.06 39.75
N THR A 394 3.12 -5.24 40.31
CA THR A 394 4.05 -6.35 40.17
C THR A 394 3.43 -7.41 39.28
N GLY A 395 4.24 -8.04 38.46
CA GLY A 395 3.79 -9.16 37.65
C GLY A 395 4.89 -10.14 37.35
N LYS A 396 4.48 -11.32 36.92
CA LYS A 396 5.38 -12.42 36.54
C LYS A 396 4.83 -13.10 35.29
N THR A 397 5.68 -13.24 34.28
CA THR A 397 5.40 -14.03 33.08
C THR A 397 6.43 -15.14 32.96
N ASN A 398 5.97 -16.34 32.62
CA ASN A 398 6.84 -17.44 32.25
C ASN A 398 7.12 -17.37 30.74
N LEU A 399 8.33 -17.74 30.35
CA LEU A 399 8.77 -17.88 28.98
C LEU A 399 8.96 -19.35 28.66
N TYR A 400 8.34 -19.81 27.58
CA TYR A 400 8.38 -21.19 27.11
C TYR A 400 8.90 -21.26 25.68
N LEU A 401 9.58 -22.36 25.36
CA LEU A 401 9.81 -22.83 24.01
C LEU A 401 8.95 -24.07 23.78
N GLY A 402 7.85 -23.93 23.04
CA GLY A 402 6.83 -24.97 22.94
C GLY A 402 6.21 -25.24 24.32
N ASN A 403 6.51 -26.40 24.90
CA ASN A 403 6.09 -26.80 26.24
C ASN A 403 7.24 -26.79 27.27
N VAL A 404 8.44 -26.36 26.88
CA VAL A 404 9.62 -26.37 27.74
C VAL A 404 9.82 -24.99 28.39
N PRO A 405 9.86 -24.89 29.73
CA PRO A 405 10.11 -23.63 30.39
C PRO A 405 11.56 -23.19 30.18
N LEU A 406 11.74 -21.95 29.70
CA LEU A 406 13.03 -21.31 29.54
C LEU A 406 13.38 -20.44 30.74
N GLY A 407 12.37 -19.89 31.42
CA GLY A 407 12.56 -19.05 32.59
C GLY A 407 11.33 -18.20 32.91
N SER A 408 11.48 -17.25 33.83
CA SER A 408 10.42 -16.33 34.20
C SER A 408 10.93 -14.90 34.32
N LEU A 409 10.18 -13.96 33.78
CA LEU A 409 10.39 -12.52 33.89
C LEU A 409 9.41 -11.98 34.93
N SER A 410 9.92 -11.43 36.03
CA SER A 410 9.14 -10.66 37.00
C SER A 410 9.43 -9.17 36.86
N TRP A 411 8.41 -8.33 37.00
CA TRP A 411 8.55 -6.88 36.95
C TRP A 411 7.84 -6.21 38.12
N SER A 412 8.28 -5.01 38.45
CA SER A 412 7.74 -4.13 39.47
C SER A 412 7.79 -2.70 38.95
N ILE A 413 6.62 -2.12 38.65
CA ILE A 413 6.47 -0.80 38.05
C ILE A 413 5.55 0.06 38.93
N PRO A 414 5.87 1.33 39.23
CA PRO A 414 4.98 2.20 40.00
C PRO A 414 3.66 2.51 39.29
N ASP A 415 2.53 2.44 40.00
CA ASP A 415 1.19 2.79 39.47
C ASP A 415 0.91 4.30 39.48
N SER A 416 1.63 5.05 40.31
CA SER A 416 1.48 6.51 40.41
C SER A 416 2.79 7.17 40.82
N ILE A 417 3.02 8.38 40.33
CA ILE A 417 4.21 9.19 40.65
C ILE A 417 3.73 10.59 41.04
N ARG A 418 4.25 11.12 42.16
CA ARG A 418 3.98 12.49 42.58
C ARG A 418 4.95 13.46 41.93
N ARG A 419 4.56 14.74 41.88
CA ARG A 419 5.41 15.82 41.36
C ARG A 419 6.75 15.86 42.10
N ASN A 420 7.86 15.86 41.35
CA ASN A 420 9.24 15.82 41.86
C ASN A 420 9.58 14.59 42.71
N GLU A 421 8.79 13.52 42.62
CA GLU A 421 9.10 12.23 43.23
C GLU A 421 9.86 11.36 42.23
N SER A 422 10.95 10.74 42.67
CA SER A 422 11.66 9.73 41.90
C SER A 422 11.30 8.35 42.43
N LYS A 423 10.83 7.47 41.54
CA LYS A 423 10.56 6.06 41.86
C LYS A 423 11.42 5.15 41.01
N VAL A 424 11.61 3.92 41.48
CA VAL A 424 12.40 2.90 40.81
C VAL A 424 11.45 1.82 40.28
N ALA A 425 11.66 1.39 39.04
CA ALA A 425 11.06 0.18 38.49
C ALA A 425 12.17 -0.83 38.24
N GLU A 426 11.81 -2.10 38.42
CA GLU A 426 12.76 -3.20 38.31
C GLU A 426 12.14 -4.33 37.51
N ALA A 427 12.95 -4.96 36.65
CA ALA A 427 12.61 -6.21 36.00
C ALA A 427 13.71 -7.22 36.31
N ARG A 428 13.34 -8.48 36.48
CA ARG A 428 14.26 -9.58 36.75
C ARG A 428 13.87 -10.79 35.93
N PHE A 429 14.80 -11.30 35.14
CA PHE A 429 14.64 -12.57 34.47
C PHE A 429 15.40 -13.65 35.25
N SER A 430 14.76 -14.79 35.45
CA SER A 430 15.32 -15.98 36.07
C SER A 430 15.27 -17.13 35.07
N SER A 431 16.45 -17.62 34.65
CA SER A 431 16.58 -18.72 33.70
C SER A 431 16.33 -20.06 34.41
N GLU A 432 15.61 -20.96 33.76
CA GLU A 432 15.35 -22.31 34.27
C GLU A 432 16.35 -23.33 33.70
N SER A 433 16.54 -24.46 34.39
CA SER A 433 17.41 -25.53 33.89
C SER A 433 16.68 -26.29 32.78
N ILE A 434 17.25 -26.31 31.58
CA ILE A 434 16.61 -26.95 30.43
C ILE A 434 17.04 -28.41 30.35
N ASP A 435 16.09 -29.34 30.48
CA ASP A 435 16.36 -30.77 30.28
C ASP A 435 16.48 -31.09 28.79
N ARG A 436 17.70 -31.00 28.25
CA ARG A 436 17.99 -31.13 26.82
C ARG A 436 17.64 -32.50 26.22
N VAL A 437 17.44 -33.52 27.07
CA VAL A 437 17.11 -34.90 26.66
C VAL A 437 15.63 -35.02 26.27
N LYS A 438 14.75 -34.20 26.88
CA LYS A 438 13.31 -34.23 26.62
C LYS A 438 12.85 -33.34 25.47
N LEU A 439 13.75 -32.53 24.91
CA LEU A 439 13.48 -31.68 23.75
C LEU A 439 13.21 -32.52 22.50
N THR A 440 12.17 -32.15 21.76
CA THR A 440 11.97 -32.63 20.39
C THR A 440 13.12 -32.16 19.49
N PRO A 441 13.36 -32.80 18.33
CA PRO A 441 14.36 -32.35 17.38
C PRO A 441 14.18 -30.88 16.96
N GLU A 442 12.94 -30.45 16.76
CA GLU A 442 12.62 -29.06 16.39
C GLU A 442 12.93 -28.08 17.52
N GLU A 443 12.53 -28.36 18.77
CA GLU A 443 12.84 -27.50 19.92
C GLU A 443 14.35 -27.41 20.20
N ARG A 444 15.10 -28.51 19.96
CA ARG A 444 16.56 -28.51 20.12
C ARG A 444 17.25 -27.62 19.08
N ASP A 445 16.77 -27.65 17.84
CA ASP A 445 17.31 -26.81 16.78
C ASP A 445 16.98 -25.33 17.01
N ILE A 446 15.77 -25.03 17.50
CA ILE A 446 15.40 -23.66 17.87
C ILE A 446 16.22 -23.20 19.09
N LEU A 447 16.43 -24.03 20.11
CA LEU A 447 17.26 -23.67 21.25
C LEU A 447 18.71 -23.36 20.82
N ARG A 448 19.29 -24.14 19.90
CA ARG A 448 20.61 -23.84 19.32
C ARG A 448 20.64 -22.54 18.53
N SER A 449 19.54 -22.19 17.86
CA SER A 449 19.42 -20.93 17.14
C SER A 449 19.35 -19.70 18.04
N LEU A 450 18.85 -19.86 19.27
CA LEU A 450 18.79 -18.80 20.28
C LEU A 450 20.16 -18.53 20.93
N GLY A 451 21.08 -19.49 20.91
CA GLY A 451 22.45 -19.37 21.45
C GLY A 451 22.76 -20.41 22.54
N GLU A 452 23.99 -20.41 23.05
CA GLU A 452 24.39 -21.30 24.16
C GLU A 452 23.82 -20.82 25.52
N GLY A 453 23.61 -19.51 25.66
CA GLY A 453 22.87 -18.85 26.74
C GLY A 453 21.72 -18.01 26.21
N LEU A 454 20.74 -17.70 27.07
CA LEU A 454 19.61 -16.84 26.70
C LEU A 454 20.05 -15.38 26.79
N LYS A 455 20.25 -14.74 25.63
CA LYS A 455 20.50 -13.29 25.59
C LYS A 455 19.17 -12.56 25.62
N ILE A 456 18.86 -11.90 26.72
CA ILE A 456 17.58 -11.21 26.92
C ILE A 456 17.81 -9.71 26.98
N ARG A 457 17.02 -8.98 26.22
CA ARG A 457 16.91 -7.55 26.30
C ARG A 457 15.60 -7.18 26.98
N VAL A 458 15.67 -6.33 27.99
CA VAL A 458 14.49 -5.72 28.60
C VAL A 458 14.66 -4.21 28.54
N SER A 459 13.65 -3.52 28.05
CA SER A 459 13.64 -2.06 27.99
C SER A 459 12.30 -1.51 28.45
N LEU A 460 12.35 -0.31 28.99
CA LEU A 460 11.20 0.40 29.52
C LEU A 460 11.21 1.80 28.92
N ALA A 461 10.19 2.08 28.10
CA ALA A 461 10.05 3.33 27.38
C ALA A 461 8.83 4.11 27.87
N SER A 462 8.89 5.43 27.75
CA SER A 462 7.74 6.30 28.01
C SER A 462 7.01 6.50 26.69
N GLY A 463 5.69 6.28 26.68
CA GLY A 463 4.80 6.62 25.57
C GLY A 463 4.42 8.10 25.53
N SER A 464 4.97 8.93 26.42
CA SER A 464 4.69 10.37 26.51
C SER A 464 5.87 11.17 27.05
N ASP A 465 5.95 12.46 26.73
CA ASP A 465 7.01 13.36 27.23
C ASP A 465 6.83 13.72 28.73
N ALA A 466 5.75 13.25 29.38
CA ALA A 466 5.40 13.57 30.77
C ALA A 466 6.25 12.82 31.83
N VAL A 467 7.00 11.79 31.42
CA VAL A 467 7.86 10.99 32.29
C VAL A 467 9.22 10.78 31.64
N ASN A 468 10.26 11.18 32.35
CA ASN A 468 11.64 10.88 31.99
C ASN A 468 12.06 9.57 32.63
N ILE A 469 12.50 8.63 31.80
CA ILE A 469 13.02 7.33 32.22
C ILE A 469 14.53 7.34 32.02
N SER A 470 15.28 7.15 33.09
CA SER A 470 16.72 6.98 33.03
C SER A 470 17.07 5.53 33.37
N PRO A 471 17.66 4.76 32.44
CA PRO A 471 18.18 3.43 32.75
C PRO A 471 19.29 3.55 33.79
N GLY A 472 19.39 2.56 34.70
CA GLY A 472 20.55 2.44 35.58
C GLY A 472 21.81 2.05 34.81
N ASP A 473 22.91 1.80 35.53
CA ASP A 473 24.23 1.41 34.96
C ASP A 473 24.26 -0.01 34.33
N ASP A 474 23.09 -0.60 34.10
CA ASP A 474 22.92 -1.96 33.59
C ASP A 474 22.80 -1.98 32.06
N GLU A 475 23.56 -2.86 31.40
CA GLU A 475 23.40 -3.09 29.96
C GLU A 475 21.97 -3.57 29.63
N PRO A 476 21.33 -3.04 28.57
CA PRO A 476 19.96 -3.36 28.23
C PRO A 476 19.78 -4.80 27.76
N ALA A 477 20.82 -5.41 27.19
CA ALA A 477 20.85 -6.81 26.79
C ALA A 477 21.88 -7.58 27.62
N LYS A 478 21.44 -8.64 28.30
CA LYS A 478 22.30 -9.47 29.15
C LYS A 478 22.21 -10.92 28.70
N GLU A 479 23.35 -11.60 28.61
CA GLU A 479 23.41 -13.04 28.42
C GLU A 479 23.24 -13.73 29.77
N ILE A 480 22.35 -14.72 29.83
CA ILE A 480 21.94 -15.37 31.08
C ILE A 480 22.15 -16.87 30.90
N ALA A 481 23.05 -17.46 31.69
CA ALA A 481 23.23 -18.91 31.67
C ALA A 481 22.07 -19.62 32.39
N GLU A 482 22.02 -20.95 32.29
CA GLU A 482 21.00 -21.75 32.97
C GLU A 482 21.08 -21.53 34.49
N ARG A 483 19.93 -21.31 35.14
CA ARG A 483 19.80 -21.03 36.60
C ARG A 483 20.38 -19.69 37.07
N GLU A 484 20.78 -18.82 36.16
CA GLU A 484 21.19 -17.47 36.50
C GLU A 484 20.01 -16.49 36.47
N ASN A 485 20.23 -15.32 37.07
CA ASN A 485 19.26 -14.24 37.06
C ASN A 485 19.93 -12.95 36.58
N ALA A 486 19.22 -12.21 35.73
CA ALA A 486 19.60 -10.85 35.38
C ALA A 486 18.51 -9.88 35.82
N GLY A 487 18.94 -8.72 36.32
CA GLY A 487 18.06 -7.62 36.70
C GLY A 487 18.30 -6.39 35.84
N TRP A 488 17.27 -5.59 35.67
CA TRP A 488 17.30 -4.26 35.08
C TRP A 488 16.57 -3.30 36.00
N ARG A 489 17.14 -2.12 36.18
CA ARG A 489 16.58 -1.08 37.04
C ARG A 489 16.49 0.22 36.27
N TRP A 490 15.38 0.92 36.45
CA TRP A 490 15.13 2.23 35.86
C TRP A 490 14.67 3.19 36.94
N SER A 491 15.04 4.45 36.81
CA SER A 491 14.52 5.54 37.63
C SER A 491 13.59 6.43 36.80
N PHE A 492 12.47 6.82 37.39
CA PHE A 492 11.44 7.64 36.75
C PHE A 492 11.34 8.97 37.50
N ALA A 493 11.35 10.06 36.75
CA ALA A 493 10.99 11.37 37.25
C ALA A 493 9.84 11.93 36.39
N SER A 494 8.80 12.44 37.04
CA SER A 494 7.66 13.09 36.39
C SER A 494 7.50 14.53 36.87
N ASP A 495 7.07 15.39 35.96
CA ASP A 495 6.63 16.76 36.28
C ASP A 495 5.26 16.80 37.00
N GLY A 496 4.56 15.66 37.04
CA GLY A 496 3.34 15.41 37.80
C GLY A 496 2.06 16.01 37.23
N LEU A 497 2.06 16.46 35.97
CA LEU A 497 0.94 17.19 35.37
C LEU A 497 0.01 16.32 34.51
N GLN A 498 0.50 15.22 33.95
CA GLN A 498 -0.24 14.37 33.01
C GLN A 498 -0.03 12.88 33.31
N ASP A 499 -1.09 12.09 33.12
CA ASP A 499 -0.99 10.63 33.15
C ASP A 499 -0.04 10.18 32.02
N ALA A 500 0.85 9.22 32.30
CA ALA A 500 1.90 8.81 31.37
C ALA A 500 1.79 7.33 31.04
N GLY A 501 1.95 6.98 29.76
CA GLY A 501 2.06 5.58 29.34
C GLY A 501 3.50 5.09 29.51
N LEU A 502 3.66 3.91 30.09
CA LEU A 502 4.91 3.16 30.15
C LEU A 502 4.75 1.89 29.32
N ILE A 503 5.78 1.55 28.56
CA ILE A 503 5.82 0.35 27.73
C ILE A 503 7.04 -0.46 28.17
N LEU A 504 6.81 -1.59 28.84
CA LEU A 504 7.84 -2.56 29.18
C LEU A 504 7.90 -3.61 28.07
N THR A 505 9.05 -3.74 27.41
CA THR A 505 9.27 -4.78 26.40
C THR A 505 10.40 -5.71 26.82
N ALA A 506 10.24 -7.00 26.50
CA ALA A 506 11.30 -7.97 26.58
C ALA A 506 11.42 -8.74 25.26
N ALA A 507 12.66 -8.95 24.83
CA ALA A 507 13.02 -9.69 23.62
C ALA A 507 14.17 -10.65 23.90
N VAL A 508 14.15 -11.81 23.24
CA VAL A 508 15.30 -12.73 23.19
C VAL A 508 16.11 -12.38 21.95
N ILE A 509 17.41 -12.21 22.11
CA ILE A 509 18.35 -11.96 21.01
C ILE A 509 18.91 -13.31 20.57
N ASN A 510 18.71 -13.66 19.29
CA ASN A 510 19.21 -14.92 18.74
C ASN A 510 20.70 -14.82 18.31
N LYS A 511 21.28 -15.94 17.84
CA LYS A 511 22.69 -16.00 17.37
C LYS A 511 23.02 -15.01 16.24
N ASP A 512 22.02 -14.65 15.43
CA ASP A 512 22.14 -13.72 14.31
C ASP A 512 21.94 -12.26 14.74
N SER A 513 21.85 -12.01 16.06
CA SER A 513 21.58 -10.70 16.66
C SER A 513 20.20 -10.12 16.35
N ASN A 514 19.25 -10.94 15.93
CA ASN A 514 17.86 -10.53 15.74
C ASN A 514 17.11 -10.54 17.08
N GLU A 515 16.27 -9.52 17.29
CA GLU A 515 15.40 -9.41 18.46
C GLU A 515 14.07 -10.12 18.22
N VAL A 516 13.86 -11.22 18.94
CA VAL A 516 12.61 -11.96 18.95
C VAL A 516 11.75 -11.43 20.11
N PRO A 517 10.67 -10.68 19.84
CA PRO A 517 9.84 -10.12 20.91
C PRO A 517 9.12 -11.24 21.65
N VAL A 518 9.20 -11.23 22.97
CA VAL A 518 8.56 -12.26 23.82
C VAL A 518 7.51 -11.66 24.75
N PHE A 519 7.62 -10.40 25.13
CA PHE A 519 6.70 -9.75 26.05
C PHE A 519 6.59 -8.25 25.77
N GLN A 520 5.37 -7.73 25.85
CA GLN A 520 5.09 -6.30 25.87
C GLN A 520 3.97 -6.03 26.88
N LEU A 521 4.17 -5.04 27.74
CA LEU A 521 3.18 -4.56 28.69
C LEU A 521 3.04 -3.05 28.58
N ASP A 522 1.84 -2.61 28.21
CA ASP A 522 1.45 -1.21 28.24
C ASP A 522 0.80 -0.90 29.60
N HIS A 523 1.37 0.06 30.34
CA HIS A 523 0.93 0.44 31.67
C HIS A 523 0.74 1.94 31.77
N ALA A 524 -0.41 2.40 32.27
CA ALA A 524 -0.66 3.82 32.50
C ALA A 524 -0.33 4.18 33.95
N VAL A 525 0.61 5.12 34.13
CA VAL A 525 0.99 5.69 35.42
C VAL A 525 0.16 6.94 35.66
N ALA A 526 -0.58 6.97 36.76
CA ALA A 526 -1.42 8.11 37.11
C ALA A 526 -0.59 9.26 37.70
N ALA A 527 -0.79 10.48 37.18
CA ALA A 527 -0.28 11.69 37.80
C ALA A 527 -1.12 12.05 39.05
N SER A 528 -0.44 12.43 40.13
CA SER A 528 -1.11 12.83 41.36
C SER A 528 -1.77 14.21 41.22
N ASN A 529 -3.01 14.26 40.74
CA ASN A 529 -3.80 15.49 40.75
C ASN A 529 -4.49 15.69 42.12
N ILE A 530 -4.17 16.80 42.80
CA ILE A 530 -4.79 17.28 44.06
C ILE A 530 -6.33 17.15 44.08
N PRO A 531 -7.10 17.42 42.99
CA PRO A 531 -8.56 17.23 43.01
C PRO A 531 -9.04 15.76 43.13
N ARG A 532 -8.21 14.75 42.81
CA ARG A 532 -8.57 13.32 43.03
C ARG A 532 -8.47 12.92 44.51
N LEU A 533 -7.53 13.49 45.28
CA LEU A 533 -7.44 13.28 46.74
C LEU A 533 -8.65 13.88 47.48
N ILE A 534 -9.14 15.04 47.03
CA ILE A 534 -10.34 15.68 47.60
C ILE A 534 -11.59 14.85 47.31
N ARG A 535 -11.70 14.26 46.10
CA ARG A 535 -12.84 13.41 45.73
C ARG A 535 -12.85 12.05 46.44
N GLY A 536 -11.67 11.50 46.77
CA GLY A 536 -11.53 10.29 47.59
C GLY A 536 -11.87 10.51 49.06
N TYR A 537 -11.59 11.70 49.61
CA TYR A 537 -12.04 12.10 50.96
C TYR A 537 -13.54 12.47 51.03
N LEU A 538 -14.21 12.64 49.88
CA LEU A 538 -15.61 13.08 49.77
C LEU A 538 -16.55 12.03 49.16
N GLN A 539 -16.21 10.73 49.26
CA GLN A 539 -17.19 9.64 49.10
C GLN A 539 -17.65 9.12 50.47
N PRO A 540 -18.89 8.64 50.58
CA PRO A 540 -19.83 9.10 51.59
C PRO A 540 -19.46 8.57 52.97
N VAL A 541 -19.21 9.49 53.90
CA VAL A 541 -19.45 9.20 55.31
C VAL A 541 -20.91 8.72 55.39
N PRO A 542 -21.20 7.58 56.05
CA PRO A 542 -22.56 7.05 56.14
C PRO A 542 -23.50 8.15 56.63
N LEU A 543 -24.67 8.26 56.00
CA LEU A 543 -25.76 9.24 56.27
C LEU A 543 -25.98 9.57 57.76
N ILE A 544 -25.63 8.66 58.66
CA ILE A 544 -25.64 8.80 60.12
C ILE A 544 -24.78 9.99 60.61
N ALA A 545 -23.59 10.23 60.06
CA ALA A 545 -22.74 11.34 60.50
C ALA A 545 -23.27 12.71 60.02
N GLY A 546 -23.88 12.76 58.83
CA GLY A 546 -24.55 13.97 58.33
C GLY A 546 -25.80 14.32 59.14
N VAL A 547 -26.57 13.31 59.57
CA VAL A 547 -27.72 13.49 60.47
C VAL A 547 -27.29 13.95 61.85
N LEU A 548 -26.19 13.41 62.40
CA LEU A 548 -25.66 13.85 63.70
C LEU A 548 -25.11 15.27 63.65
N LEU A 549 -24.39 15.65 62.58
CA LEU A 549 -23.91 17.02 62.40
C LEU A 549 -25.07 18.01 62.18
N GLY A 550 -26.10 17.59 61.45
CA GLY A 550 -27.34 18.35 61.26
C GLY A 550 -28.13 18.54 62.57
N LEU A 551 -28.25 17.52 63.41
CA LEU A 551 -28.91 17.59 64.72
C LEU A 551 -28.13 18.48 65.71
N VAL A 552 -26.80 18.42 65.70
CA VAL A 552 -25.96 19.29 66.54
C VAL A 552 -26.09 20.77 66.13
N LEU A 553 -26.11 21.05 64.83
CA LEU A 553 -26.32 22.42 64.33
C LEU A 553 -27.76 22.91 64.59
N PHE A 554 -28.77 22.03 64.52
CA PHE A 554 -30.15 22.37 64.86
C PHE A 554 -30.35 22.59 66.36
N ALA A 555 -29.62 21.87 67.23
CA ALA A 555 -29.62 22.08 68.67
C ALA A 555 -28.95 23.42 69.06
N ILE A 556 -27.89 23.82 68.35
CA ILE A 556 -27.22 25.12 68.54
C ILE A 556 -28.10 26.27 68.05
N ALA A 557 -28.79 26.12 66.91
CA ALA A 557 -29.75 27.11 66.40
C ALA A 557 -31.06 27.19 67.22
N GLY A 558 -31.48 26.08 67.83
CA GLY A 558 -32.65 26.00 68.71
C GLY A 558 -32.48 26.65 70.08
N LEU A 559 -31.23 26.81 70.56
CA LEU A 559 -30.95 27.41 71.87
C LEU A 559 -31.13 28.94 71.90
N PHE A 560 -31.28 29.61 70.75
CA PHE A 560 -31.39 31.08 70.66
C PHE A 560 -32.79 31.65 70.41
N ARG A 561 -33.85 30.84 70.46
CA ARG A 561 -35.23 31.35 70.33
C ARG A 561 -36.00 31.22 71.65
N ARG A 562 -35.88 32.26 72.50
CA ARG A 562 -36.86 32.50 73.58
C ARG A 562 -37.94 33.50 73.13
N PRO A 563 -39.21 33.26 73.53
CA PRO A 563 -40.39 33.97 73.06
C PRO A 563 -40.66 35.25 73.86
N LYS A 564 -41.29 36.25 73.23
CA LYS A 564 -41.89 37.40 73.94
C LYS A 564 -43.41 37.39 73.75
N ALA A 565 -44.14 37.31 74.86
CA ALA A 565 -45.58 37.55 74.94
C ALA A 565 -45.88 38.76 75.87
N LYS A 566 -46.67 39.69 75.31
CA LYS A 566 -47.62 40.69 75.87
C LYS A 566 -47.59 41.06 77.37
N SER A 567 -47.62 42.37 77.67
CA SER A 567 -48.74 43.12 78.32
C SER A 567 -48.41 44.65 78.47
N PRO A 568 -49.25 45.56 79.04
CA PRO A 568 -49.79 46.72 78.31
C PRO A 568 -49.56 48.13 78.95
N ARG A 569 -50.01 49.16 78.22
CA ARG A 569 -50.50 50.52 78.61
C ARG A 569 -49.79 51.34 79.72
N GLY A 570 -49.32 52.52 79.32
CA GLY A 570 -49.17 53.72 80.16
C GLY A 570 -48.51 54.87 79.38
N ARG A 571 -49.17 56.02 79.26
CA ARG A 571 -48.82 57.24 78.47
C ARG A 571 -48.83 58.44 79.46
N PRO A 572 -48.51 59.69 79.05
CA PRO A 572 -47.24 60.39 78.72
C PRO A 572 -47.05 61.58 79.72
N PRO A 573 -46.50 62.82 79.47
CA PRO A 573 -45.99 63.56 78.27
C PRO A 573 -44.60 64.21 78.50
N VAL A 574 -43.92 64.96 77.61
CA VAL A 574 -44.23 66.19 76.85
C VAL A 574 -43.07 66.43 75.85
N GLY A 575 -43.34 67.03 74.68
CA GLY A 575 -42.32 67.75 73.91
C GLY A 575 -42.41 67.58 72.38
N ALA A 576 -43.06 68.53 71.71
CA ALA A 576 -43.21 68.64 70.26
C ALA A 576 -42.09 69.56 69.66
N PRO A 577 -42.16 70.01 68.37
CA PRO A 577 -41.77 69.33 67.12
C PRO A 577 -40.83 70.27 66.27
N PRO A 578 -40.91 70.38 64.93
CA PRO A 578 -40.69 69.45 63.81
C PRO A 578 -39.62 69.95 62.79
N SER A 579 -39.23 69.12 61.80
CA SER A 579 -38.83 69.59 60.46
C SER A 579 -38.76 68.38 59.51
N SER A 580 -39.80 68.14 58.69
CA SER A 580 -39.84 68.38 57.22
C SER A 580 -38.81 67.56 56.43
N TYR A 581 -39.25 66.50 55.73
CA TYR A 581 -39.68 66.51 54.31
C TYR A 581 -38.58 66.94 53.33
N THR A 582 -37.98 65.96 52.67
CA THR A 582 -37.95 65.73 51.20
C THR A 582 -37.39 64.30 51.03
N GLY A 583 -37.91 63.41 50.19
CA GLY A 583 -38.59 63.61 48.92
C GLY A 583 -37.61 63.31 47.80
N THR A 584 -37.95 62.27 47.02
CA THR A 584 -37.59 62.06 45.59
C THR A 584 -36.12 61.78 45.25
N LYS A 585 -35.74 61.06 44.19
CA LYS A 585 -36.27 60.03 43.27
C LYS A 585 -35.16 59.95 42.20
N GLN A 586 -34.99 58.79 41.56
CA GLN A 586 -34.22 58.59 40.30
C GLN A 586 -32.69 58.68 40.48
N LEU A 587 -31.86 57.83 39.87
CA LEU A 587 -31.96 57.01 38.65
C LEU A 587 -31.19 55.70 38.85
#